data_AF-A0A8J6U5P7-F1
#
_entry.id   AF-A0A8J6U5P7-F1
#
_cell.length_a   1.000
_cell.length_b   1.000
_cell.length_c   1.000
_cell.angle_alpha   90.00
_cell.angle_beta   90.00
_cell.angle_gamma   90.00
#
_symmetry.space_group_name_H-M   'P 1'
#
loop_
_entity.id
_entity.type
_entity.pdbx_description
1 polymer ?
#
loop_
_entity_poly.entity_id
_entity_poly.type
_entity_poly.pdbx_seq_one_letter_code
_entity_poly.pdbx_strand_id
1 'polypeptide(L)'
;MKKLVLALAAVTFLAGGAFAAQTNGVVKEYNAESRVITFEDGTSFTIPADVAIPPEVAVGKSVSIDTDENDATIVKTVLVNPM
;
A
#
# COMPACT_ATOMS: atom_id res chain seq x y z
N MET A 1 29.20 -0.04 -48.15
CA MET A 1 27.94 0.66 -47.82
C MET A 1 26.77 -0.32 -47.88
N LYS A 2 26.09 -0.54 -46.74
CA LYS A 2 24.75 -1.18 -46.56
C LYS A 2 24.43 -1.06 -45.05
N LYS A 3 23.92 0.11 -44.65
CA LYS A 3 22.54 0.36 -44.19
C LYS A 3 22.22 -0.28 -42.82
N LEU A 4 22.28 0.57 -41.80
CA LEU A 4 21.69 0.41 -40.46
C LEU A 4 20.26 -0.12 -40.58
N VAL A 5 19.97 -1.22 -39.88
CA VAL A 5 18.60 -1.59 -39.53
C VAL A 5 18.49 -1.48 -38.02
N LEU A 6 17.87 -0.39 -37.59
CA LEU A 6 17.41 -0.14 -36.23
C LEU A 6 16.44 -1.27 -35.84
N ALA A 7 16.82 -2.15 -34.92
CA ALA A 7 15.87 -2.98 -34.19
C ALA A 7 15.53 -2.24 -32.89
N LEU A 8 14.50 -1.39 -32.95
CA LEU A 8 13.93 -0.74 -31.78
C LEU A 8 13.13 -1.81 -31.00
N ALA A 9 13.80 -2.54 -30.13
CA ALA A 9 13.15 -3.46 -29.22
C ALA A 9 12.34 -2.64 -28.21
N ALA A 10 11.03 -2.52 -28.45
CA ALA A 10 10.09 -2.02 -27.46
C ALA A 10 10.13 -2.97 -26.26
N VAL A 11 10.72 -2.51 -25.16
CA VAL A 11 10.56 -3.13 -23.85
C VAL A 11 9.08 -3.01 -23.52
N THR A 12 8.38 -4.13 -23.67
CA THR A 12 6.99 -4.25 -23.27
C THR A 12 6.93 -4.07 -21.76
N PHE A 13 6.07 -3.14 -21.37
CA PHE A 13 5.64 -2.82 -20.01
C PHE A 13 5.82 -4.00 -19.05
N LEU A 14 6.59 -3.77 -17.98
CA LEU A 14 6.48 -4.56 -16.77
C LEU A 14 4.99 -4.57 -16.38
N ALA A 15 4.34 -5.70 -16.60
CA ALA A 15 3.06 -6.00 -15.98
C ALA A 15 3.32 -6.00 -14.48
N GLY A 16 3.13 -4.84 -13.85
CA GLY A 16 3.04 -4.75 -12.41
C GLY A 16 1.81 -5.54 -12.02
N GLY A 17 2.02 -6.80 -11.62
CA GLY A 17 1.06 -7.46 -10.76
C GLY A 17 0.92 -6.55 -9.55
N ALA A 18 -0.24 -5.90 -9.42
CA ALA A 18 -0.67 -5.51 -8.10
C ALA A 18 -0.88 -6.85 -7.39
N PHE A 19 0.09 -7.19 -6.56
CA PHE A 19 -0.09 -8.24 -5.59
C PHE A 19 -0.89 -7.59 -4.47
N ALA A 20 -1.84 -8.29 -3.85
CA ALA A 20 -2.43 -7.85 -2.60
C ALA A 20 -1.29 -7.49 -1.64
N ALA A 21 -1.03 -6.20 -1.47
CA ALA A 21 0.16 -5.73 -0.80
C ALA A 21 -0.19 -5.64 0.68
N GLN A 22 0.06 -6.73 1.39
CA GLN A 22 0.10 -6.69 2.85
C GLN A 22 1.30 -5.83 3.24
N THR A 23 1.01 -4.63 3.75
CA THR A 23 2.04 -3.69 4.22
C THR A 23 2.04 -3.69 5.73
N ASN A 24 3.19 -4.04 6.31
CA ASN A 24 3.40 -4.03 7.75
C ASN A 24 4.17 -2.76 8.12
N GLY A 25 3.67 -1.99 9.07
CA GLY A 25 4.31 -0.74 9.47
C GLY A 25 3.98 -0.34 10.91
N VAL A 26 4.84 0.48 11.49
CA VAL A 26 4.56 1.16 12.76
C VAL A 26 3.82 2.46 12.45
N VAL A 27 2.69 2.68 13.12
CA VAL A 27 1.90 3.91 12.96
C VAL A 27 2.67 5.09 13.54
N LYS A 28 3.00 6.07 12.70
CA LYS A 28 3.58 7.34 13.10
C LYS A 28 2.52 8.35 13.47
N GLU A 29 1.44 8.38 12.69
CA GLU A 29 0.34 9.32 12.87
C GLU A 29 -0.98 8.64 12.49
N TYR A 30 -2.03 8.92 13.25
CA TYR A 30 -3.37 8.43 12.96
C TYR A 30 -4.37 9.57 13.10
N ASN A 31 -5.01 9.93 11.99
CA ASN A 31 -6.11 10.88 11.98
C ASN A 31 -7.43 10.12 11.89
N ALA A 32 -8.17 10.10 13.00
CA ALA A 32 -9.47 9.41 13.08
C ALA A 32 -10.59 10.15 12.34
N GLU A 33 -10.50 11.48 12.17
CA GLU A 33 -11.50 12.27 11.44
C GLU A 33 -11.44 11.99 9.93
N SER A 34 -10.23 11.97 9.37
CA SER A 34 -10.02 11.64 7.96
C SER A 34 -9.80 10.15 7.70
N ARG A 35 -9.72 9.32 8.76
CA ARG A 35 -9.42 7.87 8.71
C ARG A 35 -8.14 7.56 7.95
N VAL A 36 -7.11 8.38 8.14
CA VAL A 36 -5.79 8.22 7.50
C VAL A 36 -4.80 7.70 8.53
N ILE A 37 -4.09 6.63 8.18
CA ILE A 37 -2.99 6.06 8.96
C ILE A 37 -1.70 6.34 8.20
N THR A 38 -0.73 6.96 8.85
CA THR A 38 0.61 7.20 8.31
C THR A 38 1.61 6.37 9.10
N PHE A 39 2.44 5.63 8.38
CA PHE A 39 3.52 4.82 8.92
C PHE A 39 4.82 5.60 9.09
N GLU A 40 5.75 5.04 9.86
CA GLU A 40 7.08 5.66 10.08
C GLU A 40 7.93 5.78 8.82
N ASP A 41 7.70 4.91 7.84
CA ASP A 41 8.33 4.96 6.51
C ASP A 41 7.81 6.14 5.64
N GLY A 42 6.77 6.84 6.09
CA GLY A 42 6.11 7.93 5.35
C GLY A 42 4.95 7.47 4.48
N THR A 43 4.68 6.17 4.38
CA THR A 43 3.53 5.63 3.65
C THR A 43 2.24 5.98 4.38
N SER A 44 1.23 6.45 3.64
CA SER A 44 -0.06 6.84 4.20
C SER A 44 -1.19 6.09 3.50
N PHE A 45 -2.11 5.55 4.30
CA PHE A 45 -3.24 4.77 3.85
C PHE A 45 -4.54 5.43 4.30
N THR A 46 -5.48 5.59 3.37
CA THR A 46 -6.84 6.04 3.70
C THR A 46 -7.71 4.81 3.91
N ILE A 47 -8.23 4.64 5.12
CA ILE A 47 -9.11 3.51 5.43
C ILE A 47 -10.53 3.86 4.99
N PRO A 48 -11.12 3.10 4.06
CA PRO A 48 -12.46 3.39 3.58
C PRO A 48 -13.50 3.08 4.67
N ALA A 49 -14.71 3.61 4.50
CA ALA A 49 -15.67 3.69 5.58
C ALA A 49 -16.18 2.31 6.07
N ASP A 50 -16.23 1.38 5.13
CA ASP A 50 -16.63 -0.02 5.22
C ASP A 50 -15.61 -0.91 5.94
N VAL A 51 -14.35 -0.48 6.05
CA VAL A 51 -13.31 -1.24 6.74
C VAL A 51 -13.22 -0.81 8.19
N ALA A 52 -13.43 -1.75 9.10
CA ALA A 52 -13.29 -1.52 10.53
C ALA A 52 -11.82 -1.25 10.89
N ILE A 53 -11.59 -0.17 11.65
CA ILE A 53 -10.28 0.12 12.24
C ILE A 53 -10.30 -0.45 13.66
N PRO A 54 -9.37 -1.37 14.01
CA PRO A 54 -9.27 -1.86 15.37
C PRO A 54 -9.01 -0.71 16.36
N PRO A 55 -9.66 -0.70 17.54
CA PRO A 55 -9.49 0.38 18.52
C PRO A 55 -8.08 0.45 19.11
N GLU A 56 -7.29 -0.62 18.94
CA GLU A 56 -5.90 -0.72 19.38
C GLU A 56 -4.92 -0.02 18.43
N VAL A 57 -5.39 0.44 17.27
CA VAL A 57 -4.58 1.25 16.34
C VAL A 57 -4.29 2.60 16.99
N ALA A 58 -3.03 2.81 17.32
CA ALA A 58 -2.52 4.05 17.89
C ALA A 58 -1.10 4.30 17.40
N VAL A 59 -0.64 5.54 17.54
CA VAL A 59 0.75 5.91 17.26
C VAL A 59 1.71 5.03 18.08
N GLY A 60 2.76 4.54 17.42
CA GLY A 60 3.75 3.62 17.98
C GLY A 60 3.35 2.14 17.97
N LYS A 61 2.17 1.78 17.45
CA LYS A 61 1.73 0.39 17.29
C LYS A 61 2.08 -0.16 15.91
N SER A 62 2.45 -1.44 15.87
CA SER A 62 2.63 -2.18 14.63
C SER A 62 1.28 -2.63 14.10
N VAL A 63 0.99 -2.29 12.84
CA VAL A 63 -0.23 -2.68 12.16
C VAL A 63 0.10 -3.25 10.78
N SER A 64 -0.73 -4.17 10.33
CA SER A 64 -0.71 -4.73 8.98
C SER A 64 -1.93 -4.22 8.23
N ILE A 65 -1.68 -3.62 7.07
CA ILE A 65 -2.73 -3.16 6.16
C ILE A 65 -2.72 -4.06 4.94
N ASP A 66 -3.85 -4.73 4.72
CA ASP A 66 -4.08 -5.50 3.50
C ASP A 66 -4.82 -4.62 2.50
N THR A 67 -4.24 -4.50 1.31
CA THR A 67 -4.81 -3.74 0.19
C THR A 67 -5.35 -4.65 -0.91
N ASP A 68 -6.20 -4.12 -1.78
CA ASP A 68 -6.72 -4.89 -2.91
C ASP A 68 -5.61 -5.29 -3.88
N GLU A 69 -5.73 -6.50 -4.41
CA GLU A 69 -4.80 -7.04 -5.39
C GLU A 69 -4.88 -6.31 -6.73
N ASN A 70 -5.98 -5.66 -7.07
CA ASN A 70 -6.08 -4.88 -8.30
C ASN A 70 -5.80 -3.40 -8.06
N ASP A 71 -5.92 -2.94 -6.81
CA ASP A 71 -5.75 -1.55 -6.43
C ASP A 71 -5.17 -1.41 -5.01
N ALA A 72 -3.86 -1.12 -4.94
CA ALA A 72 -3.14 -0.91 -3.70
C ALA A 72 -3.58 0.35 -2.93
N THR A 73 -4.46 1.19 -3.50
CA THR A 73 -5.05 2.34 -2.80
C THR A 73 -6.29 1.97 -1.98
N ILE A 74 -6.88 0.80 -2.26
CA ILE A 74 -8.07 0.31 -1.55
C ILE A 74 -7.61 -0.56 -0.40
N VAL A 75 -7.78 -0.07 0.82
CA VAL A 75 -7.56 -0.88 2.03
C VAL A 75 -8.75 -1.81 2.23
N LYS A 76 -8.48 -3.10 2.43
CA LYS A 76 -9.49 -4.14 2.72
C LYS A 76 -9.55 -4.51 4.20
N THR A 77 -8.39 -4.58 4.85
CA THR A 77 -8.30 -5.03 6.24
C THR A 77 -7.20 -4.27 6.97
N VAL A 78 -7.45 -3.96 8.23
CA VAL A 78 -6.44 -3.45 9.17
C VAL A 78 -6.34 -4.43 10.32
N LEU A 79 -5.15 -5.00 10.51
CA LEU A 79 -4.83 -5.86 11.64
C LEU A 79 -3.81 -5.17 12.55
N VAL A 80 -3.98 -5.29 13.86
CA VAL A 80 -2.97 -4.87 14.83
C VAL A 80 -2.12 -6.08 15.13
N ASN A 81 -0.81 -5.98 14.94
CA ASN A 81 0.10 -7.05 15.30
C ASN A 81 0.42 -6.95 16.79
N PRO A 82 0.13 -8.00 17.59
CA PRO A 82 0.64 -8.07 18.94
C PRO A 82 2.17 -8.16 18.86
N MET A 83 2.85 -7.14 19.41
CA MET A 83 4.30 -7.20 19.66
C MET A 83 4.62 -8.27 20.72
#